data_AF-A0A7Y2K9V9-F1
#
_entry.id   AF-A0A7Y2K9V9-F1
#
_cell.length_a   1.000
_cell.length_b   1.000
_cell.length_c   1.000
_cell.angle_alpha   90.00
_cell.angle_beta   90.00
_cell.angle_gamma   90.00
#
_symmetry.space_group_name_H-M   'P 1'
#
loop_
_entity.id
_entity.type
_entity.pdbx_description
1 polymer ?
#
loop_
_entity_poly.entity_id
_entity_poly.type
_entity_poly.pdbx_seq_one_letter_code
_entity_poly.pdbx_strand_id
1 'polypeptide(L)'
;LSTLWYAFNFGTHGANHSYYNIVMEWFSYLWYVVLYVIAMVLLGFHLNHGFQSAFQTFGWTHKKYTPVIEKIGTIYAILMAVGFASFPIYFFISSLGGK
;
A
#
# COMPACT_ATOMS: atom_id res chain seq x y z
N LEU A 1 -5.10 24.30 -1.59
CA LEU A 1 -5.05 22.88 -2.03
C LEU A 1 -3.70 22.28 -1.61
N SER A 2 -3.47 22.15 -0.31
CA SER A 2 -2.29 21.47 0.24
C SER A 2 -2.57 19.97 0.24
N THR A 3 -2.14 19.26 -0.81
CA THR A 3 -2.20 17.78 -0.82
C THR A 3 -1.11 17.22 0.07
N LEU A 4 -1.29 15.99 0.56
CA LEU A 4 -0.27 15.26 1.33
C LEU A 4 1.09 15.29 0.63
N TRP A 5 1.11 15.12 -0.70
CA TRP A 5 2.33 15.18 -1.51
C TRP A 5 3.00 16.56 -1.46
N TYR A 6 2.24 17.65 -1.56
CA TYR A 6 2.80 19.00 -1.48
C TYR A 6 3.36 19.31 -0.09
N ALA A 7 2.62 18.95 0.97
CA ALA A 7 3.06 19.12 2.34
C ALA A 7 4.32 18.29 2.67
N PHE A 8 4.39 17.05 2.17
CA PHE A 8 5.53 16.15 2.36
C PHE A 8 6.79 16.58 1.59
N ASN A 9 6.65 17.09 0.37
CA ASN A 9 7.81 17.43 -0.48
C ASN A 9 8.27 18.89 -0.33
N PHE A 10 7.36 19.83 -0.09
CA PHE A 10 7.63 21.26 -0.08
C PHE A 10 7.25 21.96 1.23
N GLY A 11 6.79 21.23 2.23
CA GLY A 11 6.57 21.76 3.58
C GLY A 11 7.88 22.25 4.21
N THR A 12 7.81 23.30 5.02
CA THR A 12 8.94 23.75 5.85
C THR A 12 9.11 22.79 7.02
N HIS A 13 9.98 21.80 6.85
CA HIS A 13 10.33 20.81 7.88
C HIS A 13 11.29 21.44 8.90
N GLY A 14 10.76 22.27 9.80
CA GLY A 14 11.54 22.83 10.90
C GLY A 14 12.13 21.70 11.79
N ALA A 15 13.25 21.97 12.45
CA ALA A 15 14.09 21.00 13.18
C ALA A 15 13.37 20.11 14.22
N ASN A 16 12.11 20.40 14.57
CA ASN A 16 11.29 19.67 15.55
C ASN A 16 9.96 19.12 14.98
N HIS A 17 9.58 19.42 13.73
CA HIS A 17 8.37 18.92 13.08
C HIS A 17 8.73 17.93 11.96
N SER A 18 9.06 16.72 12.41
CA SER A 18 9.45 15.58 11.57
C SER A 18 8.30 15.13 10.65
N TYR A 19 8.63 14.60 9.46
CA TYR A 19 7.73 13.96 8.49
C TYR A 19 6.67 13.05 9.13
N TYR A 20 7.02 12.45 10.27
CA TYR A 20 6.13 11.68 11.13
C TYR A 20 4.81 12.41 11.50
N ASN A 21 4.88 13.69 11.89
CA ASN A 21 3.71 14.45 12.30
C ASN A 21 2.75 14.73 11.14
N ILE A 22 3.29 15.01 9.95
CA ILE A 22 2.49 15.17 8.73
C ILE A 22 1.75 13.86 8.46
N VAL A 23 2.47 12.74 8.43
CA VAL A 23 1.89 11.42 8.18
C VAL A 23 0.80 11.06 9.20
N MET A 24 1.05 11.32 10.49
CA MET A 24 0.06 11.12 11.57
C MET A 24 -1.20 11.97 11.40
N GLU A 25 -1.05 13.26 11.08
CA GLU A 25 -2.19 14.17 10.88
C GLU A 25 -3.08 13.69 9.72
N TRP A 26 -2.47 13.30 8.60
CA TRP A 26 -3.23 12.83 7.44
C TRP A 26 -3.87 11.46 7.65
N PHE A 27 -3.24 10.56 8.40
CA PHE A 27 -3.82 9.26 8.75
C PHE A 27 -4.86 9.31 9.88
N SER A 28 -5.03 10.46 10.54
CA SER A 28 -6.13 10.69 11.50
C SER A 28 -7.51 10.69 10.82
N TYR A 29 -7.56 11.06 9.54
CA TYR A 29 -8.81 11.09 8.78
C TYR A 29 -9.22 9.68 8.33
N LEU A 30 -10.29 9.14 8.92
CA LEU A 30 -10.82 7.82 8.61
C LEU A 30 -11.09 7.60 7.10
N TRP A 31 -11.56 8.63 6.40
CA TRP A 31 -11.84 8.54 4.97
C TRP A 31 -10.57 8.33 4.12
N TYR A 32 -9.43 8.90 4.53
CA TYR A 32 -8.14 8.71 3.86
C TYR A 32 -7.66 7.26 4.03
N VAL A 33 -7.82 6.71 5.23
CA VAL A 33 -7.49 5.31 5.54
C VAL A 33 -8.33 4.36 4.70
N VAL A 34 -9.65 4.58 4.62
CA VAL A 34 -10.56 3.75 3.80
C VAL A 34 -10.18 3.81 2.32
N LEU A 35 -9.93 5.01 1.78
CA LEU A 35 -9.51 5.17 0.39
C LEU A 35 -8.18 4.45 0.13
N TYR A 36 -7.22 4.55 1.04
CA TYR A 36 -5.94 3.86 0.93
C TYR A 36 -6.09 2.34 0.94
N VAL A 37 -6.95 1.79 1.81
CA VAL A 37 -7.24 0.34 1.85
C VAL A 37 -7.84 -0.12 0.52
N ILE A 38 -8.78 0.64 -0.05
CA ILE A 38 -9.35 0.34 -1.38
C ILE A 38 -8.26 0.37 -2.46
N ALA A 39 -7.38 1.36 -2.43
CA ALA A 39 -6.26 1.45 -3.36
C ALA A 39 -5.31 0.24 -3.23
N MET A 40 -5.08 -0.26 -2.02
CA MET A 40 -4.27 -1.47 -1.79
C MET A 40 -4.92 -2.75 -2.32
N VAL A 41 -6.24 -2.85 -2.26
CA VAL A 41 -6.98 -3.97 -2.88
C VAL A 41 -6.82 -3.93 -4.40
N LEU A 42 -7.02 -2.77 -5.03
CA LEU A 42 -6.82 -2.60 -6.48
C LEU A 42 -5.38 -2.91 -6.89
N LEU A 43 -4.40 -2.47 -6.09
CA LEU A 43 -2.99 -2.78 -6.31
C LEU A 43 -2.72 -4.28 -6.21
N GLY A 44 -3.32 -4.99 -5.24
CA GLY A 44 -3.23 -6.44 -5.13
C GLY A 44 -3.75 -7.16 -6.37
N PHE A 45 -4.91 -6.75 -6.90
CA PHE A 45 -5.44 -7.27 -8.17
C PHE A 45 -4.50 -6.98 -9.35
N HIS A 46 -3.98 -5.75 -9.43
CA HIS A 46 -3.03 -5.35 -10.47
C HIS A 46 -1.74 -6.19 -10.43
N LEU A 47 -1.18 -6.42 -9.23
CA LEU A 47 0.00 -7.27 -9.06
C LEU A 47 -0.28 -8.71 -9.48
N ASN A 48 -1.42 -9.29 -9.09
CA ASN A 48 -1.73 -10.66 -9.48
C ASN A 48 -1.84 -10.79 -11.02
N HIS A 49 -2.56 -9.88 -11.66
CA HIS A 49 -2.71 -9.85 -13.12
C HIS A 49 -1.37 -9.57 -13.85
N GLY A 50 -0.58 -8.62 -13.35
CA GLY A 50 0.73 -8.27 -13.90
C GLY A 50 1.76 -9.38 -13.73
N PHE A 51 1.73 -10.09 -12.60
CA PHE A 51 2.58 -11.25 -12.33
C PHE A 51 2.24 -12.37 -13.33
N GLN A 52 0.98 -12.68 -13.55
CA GLN A 52 0.59 -13.68 -14.56
C GLN A 52 1.08 -13.29 -15.97
N SER A 53 0.93 -12.02 -16.35
CA SER A 53 1.35 -11.50 -17.67
C SER A 53 2.88 -11.53 -17.86
N ALA A 54 3.65 -11.20 -16.83
CA ALA A 54 5.11 -11.19 -16.88
C ALA A 54 5.69 -12.61 -17.08
N PHE A 55 5.12 -13.60 -16.39
CA PHE A 55 5.58 -14.99 -16.49
C PHE A 55 5.16 -15.67 -17.80
N GLN A 56 4.04 -15.26 -18.41
CA GLN A 56 3.68 -15.66 -19.77
C GLN A 56 4.68 -15.13 -20.81
N THR A 57 5.12 -13.88 -20.65
CA THR A 57 6.07 -13.23 -21.57
C THR A 57 7.48 -13.81 -21.46
N PHE A 58 7.91 -14.22 -20.26
CA PHE A 58 9.20 -14.87 -20.02
C PHE A 58 9.28 -16.33 -20.52
N GLY A 59 8.18 -16.89 -21.06
CA GLY A 59 8.18 -18.24 -21.65
C GLY A 59 8.16 -19.39 -20.64
N TRP A 60 7.91 -19.12 -19.36
CA TRP A 60 7.75 -20.14 -18.29
C TRP A 60 6.33 -20.71 -18.21
N THR A 61 5.69 -20.93 -19.35
CA THR A 61 4.33 -21.48 -19.48
C THR A 61 4.37 -22.99 -19.70
N HIS A 62 4.74 -23.74 -18.66
CA HIS A 62 4.54 -25.20 -18.66
C HIS A 62 3.27 -25.54 -17.87
N LYS A 63 2.33 -26.29 -18.48
CA LYS A 63 1.01 -26.71 -17.94
C LYS A 63 1.01 -27.24 -16.49
N LYS A 64 2.16 -27.67 -15.96
CA LYS A 64 2.34 -28.20 -14.60
C LYS A 64 2.82 -27.14 -13.58
N TYR A 65 3.56 -26.12 -14.01
CA TYR A 65 4.16 -25.09 -13.14
C TYR A 65 3.37 -23.78 -13.12
N THR A 66 2.64 -23.48 -14.20
CA THR A 66 1.76 -22.30 -14.29
C THR A 66 0.82 -22.13 -13.07
N PRO A 67 0.08 -23.16 -12.59
CA PRO A 67 -0.81 -22.98 -11.44
C PRO A 67 -0.07 -22.77 -10.11
N VAL A 68 1.19 -23.19 -10.01
CA VAL A 68 2.02 -22.98 -8.80
C VAL A 68 2.54 -21.54 -8.79
N ILE A 69 3.00 -21.03 -9.93
CA ILE A 69 3.46 -19.64 -10.10
C ILE A 69 2.30 -18.67 -9.85
N GLU A 70 1.10 -18.96 -10.36
CA GLU A 70 -0.11 -18.19 -10.10
C GLU A 70 -0.47 -18.14 -8.62
N LYS A 71 -0.38 -19.27 -7.91
CA LYS A 71 -0.59 -19.31 -6.45
C LYS A 71 0.44 -18.48 -5.70
N ILE A 72 1.72 -18.57 -6.05
CA ILE A 72 2.78 -17.78 -5.43
C ILE A 72 2.56 -16.28 -5.70
N GLY A 73 2.23 -15.91 -6.93
CA GLY A 73 1.90 -14.53 -7.31
C GLY A 73 0.70 -13.98 -6.54
N THR A 74 -0.34 -14.80 -6.36
CA THR A 74 -1.52 -14.44 -5.55
C THR A 74 -1.16 -14.26 -4.08
N ILE A 75 -0.38 -15.17 -3.50
CA ILE A 75 0.09 -15.06 -2.10
C ILE A 75 0.92 -13.78 -1.95
N TYR A 76 1.86 -13.52 -2.86
CA TYR A 76 2.69 -12.32 -2.84
C TYR A 76 1.85 -11.03 -2.95
N ALA A 77 0.89 -10.99 -3.86
CA ALA A 77 -0.02 -9.85 -4.01
C ALA A 77 -0.84 -9.59 -2.73
N ILE A 78 -1.35 -10.64 -2.08
CA ILE A 78 -2.07 -10.53 -0.80
C ILE A 78 -1.12 -10.05 0.30
N LEU A 79 0.09 -10.60 0.38
CA LEU A 79 1.08 -10.24 1.41
C LEU A 79 1.46 -8.75 1.31
N MET A 80 1.65 -8.26 0.09
CA MET A 80 1.92 -6.85 -0.18
C MET A 80 0.70 -5.97 0.13
N ALA A 81 -0.49 -6.34 -0.35
CA ALA A 81 -1.70 -5.57 -0.09
C ALA A 81 -2.02 -5.46 1.42
N VAL A 82 -1.93 -6.57 2.15
CA VAL A 82 -2.15 -6.60 3.60
C VAL A 82 -1.01 -5.90 4.36
N GLY A 83 0.24 -6.15 3.97
CA GLY A 83 1.41 -5.52 4.57
C GLY A 83 1.34 -4.00 4.48
N PHE A 84 1.09 -3.45 3.29
CA PHE A 84 0.97 -2.01 3.12
C PHE A 84 -0.33 -1.44 3.71
N ALA A 85 -1.46 -2.17 3.69
CA ALA A 85 -2.69 -1.73 4.35
C ALA A 85 -2.57 -1.69 5.88
N SER A 86 -1.68 -2.51 6.48
CA SER A 86 -1.48 -2.55 7.93
C SER A 86 -0.90 -1.26 8.51
N PHE A 87 -0.06 -0.54 7.74
CA PHE A 87 0.57 0.72 8.17
C PHE A 87 -0.46 1.82 8.49
N PRO A 88 -1.36 2.23 7.56
CA PRO A 88 -2.40 3.22 7.85
C PRO A 88 -3.29 2.82 9.02
N ILE A 89 -3.62 1.53 9.13
CA ILE A 89 -4.48 1.02 10.21
C ILE A 89 -3.80 1.18 11.56
N TYR A 90 -2.50 0.85 11.66
CA TYR A 90 -1.72 1.06 12.87
C TYR A 90 -1.64 2.54 13.27
N PHE A 91 -1.36 3.43 12.32
CA PHE A 91 -1.30 4.86 12.57
C PHE A 91 -2.66 5.45 12.95
N PHE A 92 -3.74 4.98 12.33
CA PHE A 92 -5.11 5.38 12.69
C PHE A 92 -5.47 4.98 14.12
N ILE A 93 -5.16 3.74 14.53
CA ILE A 93 -5.40 3.26 15.91
C ILE A 93 -4.54 4.05 16.91
N SER A 94 -3.26 4.29 16.59
CA SER A 94 -2.36 5.11 17.42
C SER A 94 -2.90 6.55 17.56
N SER A 95 -3.43 7.14 16.49
CA SER A 95 -4.09 8.45 16.51
C SER A 95 -5.37 8.47 17.36
N LEU A 96 -6.05 7.34 17.54
CA LEU A 96 -7.27 7.24 18.36
C LEU A 96 -6.97 7.09 19.86
N GLY A 97 -5.90 6.37 20.20
CA GLY A 97 -5.45 6.12 21.57
C GLY A 97 -4.58 7.22 22.19
N GLY A 98 -4.09 8.16 21.37
CA GLY A 98 -3.27 9.30 21.80
C GLY A 98 -4.08 10.55 22.15
N LYS A 99 -4.94 10.46 23.16
CA LYS A 99 -5.31 11.62 24.00
C LYS A 99 -4.54 11.56 25.30
#